data_AF-A0A1N7IZD3-F1
#
_entry.id   AF-A0A1N7IZD3-F1
#
_cell.length_a   1.000
_cell.length_b   1.000
_cell.length_c   1.000
_cell.angle_alpha   90.00
_cell.angle_beta   90.00
_cell.angle_gamma   90.00
#
_symmetry.space_group_name_H-M   'P 1'
#
loop_
_entity.id
_entity.type
_entity.pdbx_description
1 polymer ?
#
loop_
_entity_poly.entity_id
_entity_poly.type
_entity_poly.pdbx_seq_one_letter_code
_entity_poly.pdbx_strand_id
1 'polypeptide(L)'
;MKFKMLKGAIAGVALSVSCFANAGLLTVSEITNQTTDGQLFNFSLNISDYLAGSSSTLEVITQGDFNNGANSSESIDVSIDGVSFGNFGFDSAEAYNVVSYNYNAYKFNLNFLLDAATTTSILLDDMLNVVIDFGGGVNPNCGWSSTSSCNINSGVSPFAAINYTYSNSAKTLTSTTNVPEPSTLAIFALGLMGLASRRLKKKS
;
A
#
# COMPACT_ATOMS: atom_id res chain seq x y z
N MET A 1 -48.71 -8.02 25.20
CA MET A 1 -47.98 -6.83 24.68
C MET A 1 -46.71 -7.32 24.00
N LYS A 2 -46.70 -7.44 22.66
CA LYS A 2 -45.63 -8.14 21.93
C LYS A 2 -44.53 -7.16 21.48
N PHE A 3 -43.37 -7.20 22.12
CA PHE A 3 -42.04 -6.71 21.70
C PHE A 3 -41.84 -5.27 21.16
N LYS A 4 -42.82 -4.36 21.26
CA LYS A 4 -42.70 -3.01 20.66
C LYS A 4 -41.53 -2.17 21.20
N MET A 5 -41.19 -2.28 22.48
CA MET A 5 -40.03 -1.58 23.07
C MET A 5 -38.69 -2.25 22.72
N LEU A 6 -38.68 -3.58 22.59
CA LEU A 6 -37.47 -4.33 22.28
C LEU A 6 -36.92 -3.99 20.88
N LYS A 7 -37.81 -3.77 19.90
CA LYS A 7 -37.42 -3.36 18.54
C LYS A 7 -36.70 -2.01 18.49
N GLY A 8 -37.11 -1.05 19.32
CA GLY A 8 -36.47 0.26 19.42
C GLY A 8 -35.10 0.21 20.09
N ALA A 9 -34.98 -0.59 21.15
CA ALA A 9 -33.69 -0.81 21.82
C ALA A 9 -32.69 -1.52 20.90
N ILE A 10 -33.12 -2.55 20.15
CA ILE A 10 -32.27 -3.24 19.18
C ILE A 10 -31.81 -2.29 18.06
N ALA A 11 -32.68 -1.42 17.55
CA ALA A 11 -32.28 -0.42 16.56
C ALA A 11 -31.27 0.58 17.13
N GLY A 12 -31.44 1.05 18.37
CA GLY A 12 -30.48 1.94 19.04
C GLY A 12 -29.11 1.30 19.25
N VAL A 13 -29.08 0.03 19.68
CA VAL A 13 -27.83 -0.73 19.82
C VAL A 13 -27.18 -0.94 18.44
N ALA A 14 -27.94 -1.34 17.43
CA ALA A 14 -27.42 -1.52 16.07
C ALA A 14 -26.77 -0.23 15.52
N LEU A 15 -27.40 0.93 15.72
CA LEU A 15 -26.83 2.22 15.34
C LEU A 15 -25.55 2.57 16.12
N SER A 16 -25.48 2.28 17.43
CA SER A 16 -24.28 2.54 18.23
C SER A 16 -23.08 1.67 17.84
N VAL A 17 -23.32 0.44 17.40
CA VAL A 17 -22.29 -0.52 16.97
C VAL A 17 -21.86 -0.24 15.51
N SER A 18 -22.60 0.60 14.77
CA SER A 18 -22.27 0.95 13.38
C SER A 18 -21.16 2.00 13.24
N CYS A 19 -20.65 2.55 14.35
CA CYS A 19 -19.69 3.67 14.35
C CYS A 19 -18.21 3.25 14.39
N PHE A 20 -17.86 1.97 14.21
CA PHE A 20 -16.46 1.56 14.11
C PHE A 20 -15.85 2.14 12.83
N ALA A 21 -15.06 3.21 12.98
CA ALA A 21 -14.16 3.68 11.94
C ALA A 21 -13.07 2.61 11.76
N ASN A 22 -13.18 1.82 10.70
CA ASN A 22 -12.12 0.90 10.32
C ASN A 22 -10.97 1.75 9.75
N ALA A 23 -9.74 1.57 10.26
CA ALA A 23 -8.57 2.13 9.61
C ALA A 23 -8.51 1.54 8.18
N GLY A 24 -8.63 2.39 7.17
CA GLY A 24 -8.54 1.94 5.79
C GLY A 24 -7.09 1.55 5.48
N LEU A 25 -6.88 0.35 4.92
CA LEU A 25 -5.61 0.07 4.26
C LEU A 25 -5.57 0.88 2.97
N LEU A 26 -4.48 1.60 2.77
CA LEU A 26 -4.19 2.33 1.53
C LEU A 26 -2.95 1.73 0.88
N THR A 27 -2.96 1.65 -0.45
CA THR A 27 -1.79 1.27 -1.26
C THR A 27 -1.41 2.43 -2.15
N VAL A 28 -0.13 2.78 -2.15
CA VAL A 28 0.48 3.75 -3.06
C VAL A 28 1.47 3.01 -3.95
N SER A 29 1.41 3.27 -5.25
CA SER A 29 2.19 2.55 -6.26
C SER A 29 2.99 3.50 -7.13
N GLU A 30 4.23 3.13 -7.44
CA GLU A 30 5.09 3.87 -8.37
C GLU A 30 5.89 2.88 -9.24
N ILE A 31 6.16 3.26 -10.49
CA ILE A 31 6.91 2.46 -11.46
C ILE A 31 7.82 3.37 -12.28
N THR A 32 9.06 2.96 -12.49
CA THR A 32 10.03 3.66 -13.32
C THR A 32 10.73 2.68 -14.25
N ASN A 33 10.78 3.01 -15.54
CA ASN A 33 11.51 2.23 -16.53
C ASN A 33 13.02 2.45 -16.39
N GLN A 34 13.78 1.39 -16.64
CA GLN A 34 15.23 1.46 -16.77
C GLN A 34 15.61 2.20 -18.06
N THR A 35 16.68 2.98 -17.97
CA THR A 35 17.21 3.84 -19.03
C THR A 35 18.71 3.67 -19.24
N THR A 36 19.42 3.16 -18.22
CA THR A 36 20.86 2.90 -18.25
C THR A 36 21.19 1.56 -17.59
N ASP A 37 22.36 1.02 -17.92
CA ASP A 37 22.93 -0.15 -17.25
C ASP A 37 23.06 0.10 -15.75
N GLY A 38 22.66 -0.88 -14.94
CA GLY A 38 22.73 -0.83 -13.47
C GLY A 38 22.10 0.39 -12.84
N GLN A 39 20.92 0.77 -13.33
CA GLN A 39 20.25 1.97 -12.85
C GLN A 39 19.90 1.87 -11.37
N LEU A 40 20.17 2.96 -10.65
CA LEU A 40 19.67 3.20 -9.31
C LEU A 40 18.27 3.84 -9.38
N PHE A 41 17.24 3.13 -8.94
CA PHE A 41 15.88 3.66 -8.86
C PHE A 41 15.64 4.26 -7.47
N ASN A 42 15.13 5.50 -7.43
CA ASN A 42 14.78 6.19 -6.21
C ASN A 42 13.30 6.53 -6.24
N PHE A 43 12.52 5.97 -5.32
CA PHE A 43 11.11 6.25 -5.13
C PHE A 43 10.94 7.03 -3.84
N SER A 44 10.10 8.07 -3.86
CA SER A 44 9.86 8.91 -2.69
C SER A 44 8.37 9.21 -2.59
N LEU A 45 7.72 8.60 -1.60
CA LEU A 45 6.27 8.66 -1.41
C LEU A 45 5.93 9.49 -0.17
N ASN A 46 5.01 10.44 -0.29
CA ASN A 46 4.48 11.15 0.87
C ASN A 46 3.39 10.30 1.55
N ILE A 47 3.66 9.85 2.77
CA ILE A 47 2.78 9.00 3.58
C ILE A 47 2.44 9.74 4.89
N SER A 48 1.88 10.94 4.78
CA SER A 48 1.58 11.81 5.95
C SER A 48 0.37 11.40 6.78
N ASP A 49 -0.37 10.36 6.38
CA ASP A 49 -1.60 9.92 7.04
C ASP A 49 -1.54 8.47 7.52
N TYR A 50 -0.33 7.94 7.76
CA TYR A 50 -0.16 6.62 8.34
C TYR A 50 -0.67 6.53 9.80
N LEU A 51 -1.05 5.33 10.20
CA LEU A 51 -1.39 4.99 11.58
C LEU A 51 -0.14 4.65 12.36
N ALA A 52 0.24 5.55 13.27
CA ALA A 52 1.35 5.32 14.18
C ALA A 52 1.14 4.02 14.98
N GLY A 53 2.17 3.19 15.08
CA GLY A 53 2.08 1.88 15.72
C GLY A 53 1.37 0.80 14.88
N SER A 54 1.06 1.06 13.61
CA SER A 54 0.61 0.02 12.67
C SER A 54 1.78 -0.52 11.85
N SER A 55 1.68 -1.79 11.44
CA SER A 55 2.59 -2.41 10.47
C SER A 55 2.24 -1.98 9.04
N SER A 56 3.21 -2.09 8.14
CA SER A 56 3.05 -1.85 6.71
C SER A 56 3.71 -2.96 5.88
N THR A 57 3.44 -2.95 4.58
CA THR A 57 4.06 -3.90 3.64
C THR A 57 4.56 -3.15 2.42
N LEU A 58 5.75 -3.50 1.94
CA LEU A 58 6.29 -3.03 0.67
C LEU A 58 6.44 -4.23 -0.27
N GLU A 59 5.79 -4.18 -1.41
CA GLU A 59 6.09 -5.05 -2.53
C GLU A 59 7.04 -4.32 -3.47
N VAL A 60 8.14 -4.98 -3.82
CA VAL A 60 9.05 -4.56 -4.89
C VAL A 60 8.83 -5.47 -6.09
N ILE A 61 8.70 -4.89 -7.28
CA ILE A 61 8.53 -5.62 -8.54
C ILE A 61 9.62 -5.15 -9.47
N THR A 62 10.43 -6.08 -9.96
CA THR A 62 11.51 -5.75 -10.89
C THR A 62 11.41 -6.60 -12.14
N GLN A 63 11.71 -5.98 -13.27
CA GLN A 63 11.90 -6.65 -14.54
C GLN A 63 13.21 -6.18 -15.14
N GLY A 64 14.05 -7.12 -15.56
CA GLY A 64 15.37 -6.85 -16.09
C GLY A 64 15.95 -8.09 -16.75
N ASP A 65 17.11 -7.95 -17.34
CA ASP A 65 17.84 -9.04 -17.98
C ASP A 65 18.72 -9.84 -16.99
N PHE A 66 18.16 -10.16 -15.83
CA PHE A 66 18.78 -10.97 -14.79
C PHE A 66 19.39 -12.28 -15.33
N ASN A 67 20.68 -12.24 -15.62
CA ASN A 67 21.39 -13.33 -16.27
C ASN A 67 21.47 -14.58 -15.39
N ASN A 68 21.11 -15.73 -15.95
CA ASN A 68 21.35 -17.05 -15.37
C ASN A 68 22.70 -17.61 -15.87
N GLY A 69 23.77 -16.84 -15.65
CA GLY A 69 25.13 -17.21 -16.04
C GLY A 69 25.80 -18.12 -15.02
N ALA A 70 26.81 -18.89 -15.43
CA ALA A 70 27.41 -19.98 -14.66
C ALA A 70 28.04 -19.61 -13.29
N ASN A 71 28.13 -18.33 -12.92
CA ASN A 71 28.89 -17.88 -11.72
C ASN A 71 28.11 -16.99 -10.73
N SER A 72 26.94 -16.45 -11.08
CA SER A 72 26.00 -15.80 -10.15
C SER A 72 24.81 -15.26 -10.93
N SER A 73 23.61 -15.44 -10.40
CA SER A 73 22.43 -14.69 -10.85
C SER A 73 22.65 -13.21 -10.58
N GLU A 74 22.33 -12.37 -11.55
CA GLU A 74 22.23 -10.92 -11.31
C GLU A 74 21.10 -10.64 -10.32
N SER A 75 21.29 -9.59 -9.55
CA SER A 75 20.52 -9.30 -8.33
C SER A 75 20.23 -7.82 -8.22
N ILE A 76 19.23 -7.47 -7.43
CA ILE A 76 18.97 -6.11 -6.99
C ILE A 76 19.33 -5.96 -5.51
N ASP A 77 19.82 -4.79 -5.11
CA ASP A 77 19.87 -4.38 -3.71
C ASP A 77 18.67 -3.50 -3.38
N VAL A 78 17.98 -3.81 -2.29
CA VAL A 78 16.83 -3.03 -1.82
C VAL A 78 17.18 -2.32 -0.52
N SER A 79 16.93 -1.02 -0.46
CA SER A 79 16.97 -0.27 0.80
C SER A 79 15.72 0.58 0.98
N ILE A 80 15.29 0.70 2.24
CA ILE A 80 14.11 1.46 2.65
C ILE A 80 14.58 2.44 3.71
N ASP A 81 14.41 3.73 3.42
CA ASP A 81 14.81 4.86 4.25
C ASP A 81 16.26 4.78 4.75
N GLY A 82 17.15 4.41 3.82
CA GLY A 82 18.59 4.25 4.09
C GLY A 82 18.99 2.94 4.78
N VAL A 83 18.04 2.09 5.18
CA VAL A 83 18.31 0.77 5.74
C VAL A 83 18.35 -0.27 4.62
N SER A 84 19.45 -1.01 4.50
CA SER A 84 19.56 -2.12 3.53
C SER A 84 18.78 -3.34 4.00
N PHE A 85 17.95 -3.90 3.13
CA PHE A 85 17.17 -5.12 3.36
C PHE A 85 17.80 -6.36 2.69
N GLY A 86 18.83 -6.16 1.87
CA GLY A 86 19.61 -7.22 1.26
C GLY A 86 19.64 -7.17 -0.26
N ASN A 87 20.27 -8.20 -0.79
CA ASN A 87 20.52 -8.42 -2.20
C ASN A 87 19.68 -9.63 -2.66
N PHE A 88 18.91 -9.47 -3.73
CA PHE A 88 17.90 -10.43 -4.17
C PHE A 88 17.98 -10.65 -5.68
N GLY A 89 18.08 -11.90 -6.09
CA GLY A 89 17.91 -12.35 -7.48
C GLY A 89 16.54 -13.01 -7.71
N PHE A 90 16.23 -13.32 -8.96
CA PHE A 90 15.01 -14.05 -9.34
C PHE A 90 14.96 -15.48 -8.77
N ASP A 91 16.09 -16.01 -8.33
CA ASP A 91 16.30 -17.33 -7.74
C ASP A 91 16.43 -17.29 -6.20
N SER A 92 16.32 -16.11 -5.58
CA SER A 92 16.31 -15.97 -4.13
C SER A 92 15.07 -16.62 -3.51
N ALA A 93 15.19 -17.12 -2.29
CA ALA A 93 14.08 -17.81 -1.61
C ALA A 93 12.87 -16.89 -1.35
N GLU A 94 13.13 -15.59 -1.25
CA GLU A 94 12.17 -14.51 -1.04
C GLU A 94 11.47 -14.09 -2.33
N ALA A 95 12.05 -14.41 -3.49
CA ALA A 95 11.48 -14.05 -4.78
C ALA A 95 10.24 -14.89 -5.09
N TYR A 96 9.18 -14.23 -5.53
CA TYR A 96 7.94 -14.89 -5.93
C TYR A 96 7.40 -14.28 -7.22
N ASN A 97 6.37 -14.93 -7.80
CA ASN A 97 5.82 -14.56 -9.11
C ASN A 97 6.90 -14.42 -10.20
N VAL A 98 7.90 -15.29 -10.17
CA VAL A 98 9.00 -15.29 -11.12
C VAL A 98 8.47 -15.67 -12.51
N VAL A 99 8.66 -14.77 -13.48
CA VAL A 99 8.28 -14.95 -14.88
C VAL A 99 9.51 -14.78 -15.75
N SER A 100 9.85 -15.82 -16.51
CA SER A 100 10.87 -15.74 -17.57
C SER A 100 10.21 -15.24 -18.86
N TYR A 101 10.77 -14.18 -19.45
CA TYR A 101 10.39 -13.69 -20.77
C TYR A 101 11.30 -14.24 -21.87
N ASN A 102 12.57 -14.46 -21.55
CA ASN A 102 13.53 -15.16 -22.39
C ASN A 102 14.67 -15.76 -21.52
N TYR A 103 15.78 -16.16 -22.14
CA TYR A 103 16.89 -16.85 -21.47
C TYR A 103 17.50 -16.07 -20.30
N ASN A 104 17.56 -14.74 -20.37
CA ASN A 104 18.10 -13.90 -19.31
C ASN A 104 17.13 -12.80 -18.85
N ALA A 105 15.95 -12.63 -19.44
CA ALA A 105 14.98 -11.64 -18.97
C ALA A 105 13.97 -12.25 -18.00
N TYR A 106 13.94 -11.71 -16.77
CA TYR A 106 13.06 -12.14 -15.70
C TYR A 106 12.30 -10.97 -15.10
N LYS A 107 11.08 -11.25 -14.64
CA LYS A 107 10.36 -10.44 -13.67
C LYS A 107 10.15 -11.23 -12.41
N PHE A 108 10.36 -10.62 -11.27
CA PHE A 108 10.05 -11.21 -9.97
C PHE A 108 9.60 -10.15 -8.98
N ASN A 109 8.99 -10.61 -7.90
CA ASN A 109 8.46 -9.77 -6.84
C ASN A 109 9.15 -10.14 -5.52
N LEU A 110 9.25 -9.16 -4.62
CA LEU A 110 9.72 -9.31 -3.24
C LEU A 110 8.69 -8.66 -2.31
N ASN A 111 8.44 -9.27 -1.16
CA ASN A 111 7.56 -8.70 -0.13
C ASN A 111 8.33 -8.46 1.16
N PHE A 112 8.32 -7.21 1.61
CA PHE A 112 8.88 -6.80 2.88
C PHE A 112 7.73 -6.52 3.85
N LEU A 113 7.66 -7.33 4.91
CA LEU A 113 6.77 -7.09 6.04
C LEU A 113 7.48 -6.17 7.02
N LEU A 114 6.95 -4.96 7.20
CA LEU A 114 7.51 -3.95 8.08
C LEU A 114 6.67 -3.94 9.35
N ASP A 115 7.30 -4.29 10.48
CA ASP A 115 6.60 -4.26 11.76
C ASP A 115 6.29 -2.82 12.20
N ALA A 116 5.44 -2.68 13.21
CA ALA A 116 4.97 -1.38 13.68
C ALA A 116 6.11 -0.42 14.09
N ALA A 117 7.19 -0.96 14.65
CA ALA A 117 8.35 -0.18 15.06
C ALA A 117 9.12 0.35 13.84
N THR A 118 9.35 -0.51 12.85
CA THR A 118 10.02 -0.18 11.59
C THR A 118 9.18 0.83 10.79
N THR A 119 7.89 0.57 10.60
CA THR A 119 6.97 1.48 9.90
C THR A 119 6.97 2.87 10.53
N THR A 120 6.97 2.95 11.86
CA THR A 120 6.99 4.25 12.56
C THR A 120 8.35 4.93 12.42
N SER A 121 9.45 4.17 12.39
CA SER A 121 10.80 4.71 12.24
C SER A 121 11.06 5.28 10.83
N ILE A 122 10.64 4.58 9.79
CA ILE A 122 10.88 4.98 8.37
C ILE A 122 9.91 6.04 7.86
N LEU A 123 8.90 6.41 8.66
CA LEU A 123 7.90 7.43 8.32
C LEU A 123 7.92 8.60 9.32
N LEU A 124 9.04 8.81 10.02
CA LEU A 124 9.16 9.91 11.00
C LEU A 124 9.06 11.30 10.35
N ASP A 125 9.43 11.40 9.08
CA ASP A 125 9.40 12.63 8.27
C ASP A 125 8.25 12.64 7.24
N ASP A 126 7.27 11.74 7.42
CA ASP A 126 6.14 11.52 6.50
C ASP A 126 6.55 11.09 5.07
N MET A 127 7.80 10.68 4.86
CA MET A 127 8.32 10.30 3.54
C MET A 127 8.87 8.87 3.54
N LEU A 128 8.31 8.00 2.72
CA LEU A 128 8.92 6.71 2.44
C LEU A 128 9.91 6.85 1.28
N ASN A 129 11.18 6.60 1.55
CA ASN A 129 12.21 6.54 0.52
C ASN A 129 12.57 5.08 0.24
N VAL A 130 12.42 4.63 -1.00
CA VAL A 130 12.81 3.27 -1.42
C VAL A 130 13.85 3.39 -2.52
N VAL A 131 14.96 2.68 -2.35
CA VAL A 131 16.00 2.59 -3.36
C VAL A 131 16.11 1.14 -3.80
N ILE A 132 16.04 0.94 -5.11
CA ILE A 132 16.28 -0.35 -5.77
C ILE A 132 17.49 -0.15 -6.67
N ASP A 133 18.61 -0.78 -6.33
CA ASP A 133 19.83 -0.75 -7.12
C ASP A 133 19.91 -2.03 -7.95
N PHE A 134 19.89 -1.89 -9.26
CA PHE A 134 20.05 -3.01 -10.19
C PHE A 134 21.50 -3.51 -10.26
N GLY A 135 22.47 -2.74 -9.75
CA GLY A 135 23.90 -3.05 -9.82
C GLY A 135 24.41 -3.13 -11.26
N GLY A 136 25.74 -3.18 -11.46
CA GLY A 136 26.33 -3.13 -12.80
C GLY A 136 25.97 -4.30 -13.75
N GLY A 137 25.25 -5.32 -13.27
CA GLY A 137 24.88 -6.51 -14.04
C GLY A 137 23.60 -6.35 -14.87
N VAL A 138 22.58 -5.64 -14.38
CA VAL A 138 21.28 -5.60 -15.06
C VAL A 138 21.24 -4.44 -16.07
N ASN A 139 21.04 -4.76 -17.34
CA ASN A 139 20.99 -3.86 -18.47
C ASN A 139 19.54 -3.52 -18.88
N PRO A 140 19.29 -2.33 -19.47
CA PRO A 140 17.98 -1.95 -19.99
C PRO A 140 17.60 -2.73 -21.27
N ASN A 141 18.46 -3.66 -21.72
CA ASN A 141 18.26 -4.47 -22.90
C ASN A 141 17.76 -5.85 -22.47
N CYS A 142 16.54 -6.23 -22.85
CA CYS A 142 15.93 -7.52 -22.53
C CYS A 142 16.61 -8.73 -23.24
N GLY A 143 17.91 -8.92 -23.09
CA GLY A 143 18.63 -10.08 -23.60
C GLY A 143 19.23 -9.93 -25.00
N TRP A 144 20.52 -10.27 -25.05
CA TRP A 144 21.39 -10.43 -26.22
C TRP A 144 21.96 -9.15 -26.88
N SER A 145 23.25 -9.25 -27.18
CA SER A 145 24.16 -8.24 -27.70
C SER A 145 23.72 -7.66 -29.05
N SER A 146 22.89 -6.62 -29.03
CA SER A 146 22.87 -5.51 -30.00
C SER A 146 21.57 -4.76 -29.80
N THR A 147 21.60 -3.62 -29.09
CA THR A 147 20.83 -2.37 -29.33
C THR A 147 19.37 -2.38 -29.85
N SER A 148 18.69 -3.53 -29.91
CA SER A 148 17.53 -3.77 -30.80
C SER A 148 16.63 -4.94 -30.38
N SER A 149 16.95 -5.73 -29.36
CA SER A 149 16.18 -6.95 -29.00
C SER A 149 15.21 -6.79 -27.83
N CYS A 150 14.71 -5.57 -27.58
CA CYS A 150 13.34 -5.45 -27.10
C CYS A 150 12.44 -5.33 -28.34
N ASN A 151 11.82 -6.43 -28.77
CA ASN A 151 10.66 -6.30 -29.63
C ASN A 151 9.65 -5.48 -28.85
N ILE A 152 9.45 -4.22 -29.24
CA ILE A 152 8.42 -3.31 -28.69
C ILE A 152 7.01 -3.96 -28.78
N ASN A 153 6.87 -5.02 -29.57
CA ASN A 153 5.70 -5.88 -29.67
C ASN A 153 5.45 -6.80 -28.44
N SER A 154 6.37 -6.87 -27.46
CA SER A 154 6.12 -7.47 -26.13
C SER A 154 5.91 -6.42 -25.03
N GLY A 155 6.00 -5.12 -25.36
CA GLY A 155 5.40 -4.03 -24.60
C GLY A 155 5.95 -3.69 -23.21
N VAL A 156 7.01 -4.32 -22.70
CA VAL A 156 7.49 -4.01 -21.34
C VAL A 156 9.00 -3.78 -21.31
N SER A 157 9.39 -2.51 -21.22
CA SER A 157 10.76 -2.08 -20.87
C SER A 157 11.16 -2.67 -19.52
N PRO A 158 12.44 -2.99 -19.24
CA PRO A 158 12.89 -3.24 -17.88
C PRO A 158 12.48 -2.09 -16.96
N PHE A 159 12.13 -2.41 -15.72
CA PHE A 159 11.59 -1.45 -14.76
C PHE A 159 11.80 -1.91 -13.32
N ALA A 160 11.75 -0.96 -12.41
CA ALA A 160 11.48 -1.20 -11.00
C ALA A 160 10.16 -0.54 -10.62
N ALA A 161 9.38 -1.21 -9.78
CA ALA A 161 8.13 -0.71 -9.25
C ALA A 161 7.99 -1.06 -7.78
N ILE A 162 7.21 -0.26 -7.08
CA ILE A 162 6.88 -0.46 -5.68
C ILE A 162 5.37 -0.36 -5.46
N ASN A 163 4.85 -1.19 -4.56
CA ASN A 163 3.53 -1.02 -3.98
C ASN A 163 3.67 -0.98 -2.45
N TYR A 164 3.41 0.18 -1.86
CA TYR A 164 3.47 0.34 -0.41
C TYR A 164 2.06 0.37 0.18
N THR A 165 1.75 -0.58 1.05
CA THR A 165 0.47 -0.67 1.74
C THR A 165 0.64 -0.39 3.23
N TYR A 166 -0.17 0.54 3.74
CA TYR A 166 -0.14 0.94 5.16
C TYR A 166 -1.55 1.17 5.68
N SER A 167 -1.70 1.11 7.01
CA SER A 167 -2.95 1.50 7.65
C SER A 167 -2.99 3.02 7.76
N ASN A 168 -4.05 3.65 7.31
CA ASN A 168 -4.25 5.09 7.45
C ASN A 168 -4.83 5.43 8.84
N SER A 169 -4.23 6.41 9.52
CA SER A 169 -4.86 7.07 10.67
C SER A 169 -6.05 7.83 10.13
N ALA A 170 -7.26 7.25 10.18
CA ALA A 170 -8.50 7.84 9.66
C ALA A 170 -8.44 9.37 9.76
N LYS A 171 -7.99 10.01 8.67
CA LYS A 171 -7.58 11.41 8.72
C LYS A 171 -8.86 12.16 8.94
N THR A 172 -9.11 12.52 10.20
CA THR A 172 -10.09 13.54 10.51
C THR A 172 -9.50 14.77 9.86
N LEU A 173 -9.96 15.09 8.64
CA LEU A 173 -9.51 16.25 7.89
C LEU A 173 -9.65 17.46 8.83
N THR A 174 -8.55 17.87 9.46
CA THR A 174 -8.46 19.08 10.29
C THR A 174 -8.31 20.32 9.41
N SER A 175 -8.90 20.30 8.20
CA SER A 175 -9.28 21.55 7.56
C SER A 175 -10.47 22.06 8.37
N THR A 176 -10.22 22.94 9.33
CA THR A 176 -11.21 23.58 10.21
C THR A 176 -12.14 24.52 9.43
N THR A 177 -12.77 24.04 8.36
CA THR A 177 -14.08 24.58 8.03
C THR A 177 -14.98 24.15 9.19
N ASN A 178 -15.69 25.10 9.80
CA ASN A 178 -16.69 24.77 10.81
C ASN A 178 -17.72 23.85 10.16
N VAL A 179 -17.50 22.54 10.26
CA VAL A 179 -18.46 21.53 9.84
C VAL A 179 -19.60 21.62 10.85
N PRO A 180 -20.81 22.00 10.44
CA PRO A 180 -21.96 21.93 11.32
C PRO A 180 -22.04 20.52 11.88
N GLU A 181 -22.21 20.40 13.20
CA GLU A 181 -22.18 19.13 13.94
C GLU A 181 -22.85 18.00 13.16
N PRO A 182 -22.25 16.80 13.16
CA PRO A 182 -22.61 15.76 12.21
C PRO A 182 -24.10 15.46 12.29
N SER A 183 -24.75 15.47 11.13
CA SER A 183 -26.19 15.27 10.98
C SER A 183 -26.68 13.97 11.62
N THR A 184 -25.79 13.03 11.94
CA THR A 184 -26.07 11.84 12.75
C THR A 184 -26.53 12.16 14.16
N LEU A 185 -25.95 13.15 14.84
CA LEU A 185 -26.41 13.59 16.17
C LEU A 185 -27.81 14.21 16.05
N ALA A 186 -28.03 15.03 15.02
CA ALA A 186 -29.33 15.62 14.73
C ALA A 186 -30.38 14.55 14.38
N ILE A 187 -30.04 13.57 13.55
CA ILE A 187 -30.91 12.44 13.17
C ILE A 187 -31.19 11.54 14.38
N PHE A 188 -30.20 11.30 15.23
CA PHE A 188 -30.37 10.53 16.47
C PHE A 188 -31.28 11.28 17.46
N ALA A 189 -31.06 12.57 17.66
CA ALA A 189 -31.88 13.42 18.53
C ALA A 189 -33.32 13.55 17.99
N LEU A 190 -33.50 13.74 16.68
CA LEU A 190 -34.81 13.75 16.02
C LEU A 190 -35.49 12.38 16.09
N GLY A 191 -34.73 11.29 16.00
CA GLY A 191 -35.21 9.92 16.21
C GLY A 191 -35.71 9.70 17.64
N LEU A 192 -34.96 10.16 18.64
CA LEU A 192 -35.36 10.14 20.05
C LEU A 192 -36.58 11.03 20.31
N MET A 193 -36.64 12.23 19.74
CA MET A 193 -37.81 13.11 19.84
C MET A 193 -39.04 12.51 19.15
N GLY A 194 -38.88 11.88 17.99
CA GLY A 194 -39.96 11.17 17.29
C GLY A 194 -40.47 9.95 18.09
N LEU A 195 -39.58 9.26 18.81
CA LEU A 195 -39.94 8.18 19.74
C LEU A 195 -40.65 8.71 20.99
N ALA A 196 -40.20 9.85 21.54
CA ALA A 196 -40.81 10.51 22.69
C ALA A 196 -42.19 11.10 22.36
N SER A 197 -42.37 11.70 21.16
CA SER A 197 -43.64 12.33 20.76
C SER A 197 -44.79 11.32 20.66
N ARG A 198 -44.49 10.06 20.30
CA ARG A 198 -45.49 8.97 20.28
C ARG A 198 -46.05 8.64 21.67
N ARG A 199 -45.38 9.02 22.77
CA ARG A 199 -45.88 8.78 24.14
C ARG A 199 -46.74 9.92 24.70
N LEU A 200 -46.79 11.08 24.05
CA LEU A 200 -47.51 12.27 24.57
C LEU A 200 -49.00 12.32 24.21
N LYS A 201 -49.51 11.44 23.36
CA LYS A 201 -50.96 11.31 23.09
C LYS A 201 -51.58 10.20 23.93
N LYS A 202 -51.86 10.48 25.21
CA LYS A 202 -53.05 9.96 25.93
C LYS A 202 -53.14 10.57 27.33
N LYS A 203 -53.94 11.64 27.44
CA LYS A 203 -54.99 11.87 28.44
C LYS A 203 -55.68 13.20 28.14
N SER A 204 -56.77 13.14 27.39
CA SER A 204 -58.01 13.86 27.67
C SER A 204 -59.15 12.88 27.50
#